data_AF-A0A7J6C4P2-F1
#
_entry.id   AF-A0A7J6C4P2-F1
#
_cell.length_a   1.000
_cell.length_b   1.000
_cell.length_c   1.000
_cell.angle_alpha   90.00
_cell.angle_beta   90.00
_cell.angle_gamma   90.00
#
_symmetry.space_group_name_H-M   'P 1'
#
loop_
_entity.id
_entity.type
_entity.pdbx_description
1 polymer ?
#
loop_
_entity_poly.entity_id
_entity_poly.type
_entity_poly.pdbx_seq_one_letter_code
_entity_poly.pdbx_strand_id
1 'polypeptide(L)'
;MDRHHSHAQVKGVSTGTTILAVKFNGGVIIGSDSRASMGESYVSSKTINKLIQVHDRIFCCIAGSLADAQAVTKMAKFQLSFHSIQMESPPLVKAAASIMRELCYSNKEELQAGFITAGWDRKKDHRYT
;
A
#
# COMPACT_ATOMS: atom_id res chain seq x y z
N MET A 1 16.57 -28.63 -38.03
CA MET A 1 15.25 -28.00 -37.84
C MET A 1 15.21 -27.49 -36.41
N ASP A 2 15.71 -26.27 -36.22
CA ASP A 2 15.87 -25.65 -34.90
C ASP A 2 14.55 -25.07 -34.41
N ARG A 3 14.07 -25.58 -33.27
CA ARG A 3 12.86 -25.07 -32.60
C ARG A 3 13.23 -23.84 -31.78
N HIS A 4 12.98 -22.67 -32.36
CA HIS A 4 13.00 -21.40 -31.64
C HIS A 4 11.99 -21.44 -30.47
N HIS A 5 12.50 -21.59 -29.24
CA HIS A 5 11.73 -21.29 -28.04
C HIS A 5 11.74 -19.77 -27.85
N SER A 6 10.62 -19.11 -28.12
CA SER A 6 10.42 -17.71 -27.79
C SER A 6 10.23 -17.58 -26.28
N HIS A 7 11.26 -17.14 -25.57
CA HIS A 7 11.11 -16.64 -24.19
C HIS A 7 10.23 -15.39 -24.23
N ALA A 8 8.94 -15.54 -23.88
CA ALA A 8 8.08 -14.40 -23.59
C ALA A 8 8.64 -13.70 -22.35
N GLN A 9 9.43 -12.65 -22.57
CA GLN A 9 9.85 -11.72 -21.52
C GLN A 9 8.59 -11.06 -20.95
N VAL A 10 8.23 -11.41 -19.72
CA VAL A 10 7.19 -10.70 -18.98
C VAL A 10 7.73 -9.29 -18.72
N LYS A 11 7.33 -8.33 -19.56
CA LYS A 11 7.70 -6.93 -19.40
C LYS A 11 7.02 -6.42 -18.13
N GLY A 12 7.79 -6.32 -17.04
CA GLY A 12 7.28 -5.83 -15.76
C GLY A 12 6.71 -4.42 -15.92
N VAL A 13 5.54 -4.17 -15.31
CA VAL A 13 4.96 -2.83 -15.28
C VAL A 13 5.77 -1.98 -14.31
N SER A 14 6.49 -0.98 -14.82
CA SER A 14 7.23 -0.03 -13.99
C SER A 14 6.28 1.06 -13.51
N THR A 15 6.05 1.14 -12.20
CA THR A 15 5.30 2.25 -11.58
C THR A 15 6.19 3.46 -11.28
N GLY A 16 7.49 3.36 -11.55
CA GLY A 16 8.49 4.37 -11.19
C GLY A 16 8.61 4.63 -9.68
N THR A 17 8.02 3.77 -8.85
CA THR A 17 7.88 3.90 -7.40
C THR A 17 8.64 2.79 -6.67
N THR A 18 9.33 3.15 -5.60
CA THR A 18 10.04 2.22 -4.72
C THR A 18 9.55 2.42 -3.30
N ILE A 19 9.15 1.32 -2.65
CA ILE A 19 8.62 1.30 -1.28
C ILE A 19 9.27 0.14 -0.54
N LEU A 20 9.59 0.36 0.73
CA LEU A 20 10.11 -0.65 1.63
C LEU A 20 9.40 -0.54 2.99
N ALA A 21 9.11 -1.68 3.60
CA ALA A 21 8.73 -1.79 5.00
C ALA A 21 9.58 -2.86 5.68
N VAL A 22 10.21 -2.53 6.81
CA VAL A 22 11.10 -3.43 7.56
C VAL A 22 10.64 -3.49 9.00
N LYS A 23 10.38 -4.71 9.47
CA LYS A 23 10.11 -5.01 10.87
C LYS A 23 11.42 -5.11 11.65
N PHE A 24 11.44 -4.53 12.85
CA PHE A 24 12.56 -4.65 13.80
C PHE A 24 12.03 -4.84 15.23
N ASN A 25 12.91 -5.17 16.18
CA ASN A 25 12.53 -5.21 17.59
C ASN A 25 12.31 -3.79 18.11
N GLY A 26 11.05 -3.36 18.15
CA GLY A 26 10.63 -2.03 18.55
C GLY A 26 9.57 -1.42 17.63
N GLY A 27 9.41 -1.92 16.40
CA GLY A 27 8.47 -1.32 15.46
C GLY A 27 8.56 -1.82 14.02
N VAL A 28 8.07 -0.98 13.13
CA VAL A 28 8.26 -1.06 11.68
C VAL A 28 8.83 0.25 11.20
N ILE A 29 9.81 0.19 10.30
CA ILE A 29 10.30 1.33 9.52
C ILE A 29 9.68 1.21 8.13
N ILE A 30 9.16 2.31 7.62
CA ILE A 30 8.55 2.39 6.29
C ILE A 30 9.23 3.53 5.53
N GLY A 31 9.57 3.29 4.27
CA GLY A 31 10.19 4.29 3.40
C GLY A 31 9.71 4.18 1.96
N SER A 32 9.66 5.30 1.26
CA SER A 32 9.43 5.34 -0.18
C SER A 32 10.28 6.42 -0.83
N ASP A 33 10.43 6.34 -2.16
CA ASP A 33 10.84 7.50 -2.94
C ASP A 33 9.69 8.55 -3.00
N SER A 34 10.03 9.76 -3.42
CA SER A 34 9.08 10.90 -3.50
C SER A 34 8.73 11.32 -4.93
N ARG A 35 9.22 10.59 -5.93
CA ARG A 35 9.04 10.93 -7.34
C ARG A 35 7.69 10.43 -7.86
N ALA A 36 6.94 11.29 -8.54
CA ALA A 36 5.79 10.90 -9.36
C ALA A 36 6.07 11.26 -10.83
N SER A 37 5.60 10.40 -11.73
CA SER A 37 5.78 10.58 -13.18
C SER A 37 4.44 10.48 -13.89
N MET A 38 4.31 11.17 -15.02
CA MET A 38 3.19 11.03 -15.96
C MET A 38 3.73 10.45 -17.27
N GLY A 39 3.14 9.35 -17.73
CA GLY A 39 3.72 8.57 -18.82
C GLY A 39 5.07 7.97 -18.46
N GLU A 40 5.88 7.62 -19.46
CA GLU A 40 7.12 6.84 -19.24
C GLU A 40 8.31 7.66 -18.73
N SER A 41 8.34 8.98 -18.96
CA SER A 41 9.57 9.78 -18.77
C SER A 41 9.39 11.13 -18.08
N TYR A 42 8.17 11.67 -18.00
CA TYR A 42 7.97 13.01 -17.45
C TYR A 42 7.77 12.97 -15.93
N VAL A 43 8.70 13.57 -15.18
CA VAL A 43 8.59 13.70 -13.72
C VAL A 43 7.65 14.85 -13.39
N SER A 44 6.42 14.53 -12.98
CA SER A 44 5.41 15.52 -12.60
C SER A 44 5.66 16.12 -11.23
N SER A 45 6.28 15.37 -10.30
CA SER A 45 6.67 15.88 -8.99
C SER A 45 7.83 15.08 -8.38
N LYS A 46 8.62 15.75 -7.56
CA LYS A 46 9.75 15.16 -6.80
C LYS A 46 9.48 15.08 -5.30
N THR A 47 8.30 15.47 -4.85
CA THR A 47 7.96 15.68 -3.43
C THR A 47 6.65 15.00 -3.02
N ILE A 48 6.17 14.03 -3.79
CA ILE A 48 4.95 13.30 -3.45
C ILE A 48 5.20 12.42 -2.23
N ASN A 49 4.32 12.56 -1.23
CA ASN A 49 4.27 11.63 -0.12
C ASN A 49 3.46 10.39 -0.52
N LYS A 50 4.12 9.23 -0.58
CA LYS A 50 3.48 7.94 -0.90
C LYS A 50 3.07 7.16 0.35
N LEU A 51 3.37 7.66 1.55
CA LEU A 51 2.98 7.09 2.82
C LEU A 51 1.73 7.82 3.32
N ILE A 52 0.61 7.10 3.36
CA ILE A 52 -0.67 7.61 3.86
C ILE A 52 -0.96 6.97 5.21
N GLN A 53 -1.07 7.79 6.24
CA GLN A 53 -1.59 7.37 7.53
C GLN A 53 -3.08 7.03 7.39
N VAL A 54 -3.47 5.77 7.66
CA VAL A 54 -4.87 5.31 7.58
C VAL A 54 -5.53 5.20 8.95
N HIS A 55 -4.74 5.10 10.01
CA HIS A 55 -5.15 5.25 11.42
C HIS A 55 -3.92 5.67 12.24
N ASP A 56 -4.08 6.14 13.48
CA ASP A 56 -3.01 6.66 14.36
C ASP A 56 -1.65 5.94 14.27
N ARG A 57 -1.65 4.60 14.26
CA ARG A 57 -0.45 3.76 14.24
C ARG A 57 -0.34 2.85 13.01
N ILE A 58 -1.11 3.13 11.97
CA ILE A 58 -1.19 2.30 10.77
C ILE A 58 -1.06 3.18 9.52
N PHE A 59 -0.13 2.79 8.66
CA PHE A 59 0.17 3.47 7.41
C PHE A 59 0.00 2.52 6.23
N CYS A 60 -0.41 3.08 5.09
CA CYS A 60 -0.41 2.41 3.81
C CYS A 60 0.51 3.16 2.86
N CYS A 61 1.38 2.44 2.16
CA CYS A 61 2.17 2.98 1.07
C CYS A 61 1.50 2.71 -0.27
N ILE A 62 1.72 3.58 -1.24
CA ILE A 62 1.06 3.53 -2.54
C ILE A 62 2.07 3.36 -3.67
N ALA A 63 1.81 2.41 -4.56
CA ALA A 63 2.39 2.32 -5.90
C ALA A 63 1.29 2.31 -6.97
N GLY A 64 1.57 2.83 -8.15
CA GLY A 64 0.61 2.87 -9.27
C GLY A 64 -0.20 4.17 -9.33
N SER A 65 -1.45 4.08 -9.78
CA SER A 65 -2.36 5.23 -9.96
C SER A 65 -2.60 5.97 -8.65
N LEU A 66 -2.22 7.25 -8.61
CA LEU A 66 -2.43 8.10 -7.44
C LEU A 66 -3.92 8.36 -7.16
N ALA A 67 -4.74 8.48 -8.21
CA ALA A 67 -6.17 8.74 -8.07
C ALA A 67 -6.89 7.54 -7.42
N ASP A 68 -6.63 6.34 -7.92
CA ASP A 68 -7.17 5.08 -7.38
C ASP A 68 -6.75 4.92 -5.92
N ALA A 69 -5.48 5.20 -5.64
CA ALA A 69 -4.94 5.09 -4.31
C ALA A 69 -5.55 6.07 -3.31
N GLN A 70 -5.84 7.30 -3.72
CA GLN A 70 -6.57 8.27 -2.90
C GLN A 70 -7.99 7.79 -2.59
N ALA A 71 -8.69 7.24 -3.58
CA ALA A 71 -10.04 6.70 -3.37
C ALA A 71 -10.04 5.54 -2.37
N VAL A 72 -9.17 4.54 -2.57
CA VAL A 72 -9.07 3.36 -1.72
C VAL A 72 -8.65 3.74 -0.30
N THR A 73 -7.62 4.58 -0.14
CA THR A 73 -7.14 4.97 1.20
C THR A 73 -8.15 5.83 1.97
N LYS A 74 -8.95 6.66 1.28
CA LYS A 74 -10.04 7.42 1.92
C LYS A 74 -11.12 6.47 2.45
N MET A 75 -11.51 5.45 1.68
CA MET A 75 -12.47 4.43 2.13
C MET A 75 -11.91 3.62 3.31
N ALA A 76 -10.64 3.21 3.23
CA ALA A 76 -9.99 2.46 4.30
C ALA A 76 -9.92 3.26 5.62
N LYS A 77 -9.59 4.56 5.55
CA LYS A 77 -9.62 5.47 6.72
C LYS A 77 -10.99 5.47 7.38
N PHE A 78 -12.04 5.63 6.58
CA PHE A 78 -13.41 5.64 7.09
C PHE A 78 -13.77 4.33 7.79
N GLN A 79 -13.54 3.19 7.14
CA GLN A 79 -13.87 1.88 7.72
C GLN A 79 -13.04 1.58 8.98
N LEU A 80 -11.77 1.97 9.02
CA LEU A 80 -10.92 1.79 10.20
C LEU A 80 -11.35 2.66 11.38
N SER A 81 -11.70 3.92 11.15
CA SER A 81 -12.23 4.80 12.18
C SER A 81 -13.58 4.31 12.69
N PHE A 82 -14.45 3.82 11.81
CA PHE A 82 -15.73 3.24 12.22
C PHE A 82 -15.52 1.97 13.05
N HIS A 83 -14.63 1.08 12.61
CA HIS A 83 -14.27 -0.13 13.36
C HIS A 83 -13.68 0.20 14.74
N SER A 84 -12.85 1.24 14.87
CA SER A 84 -12.25 1.61 16.15
C SER A 84 -13.27 2.14 17.15
N ILE A 85 -14.27 2.89 16.67
CA ILE A 85 -15.41 3.34 17.48
C ILE A 85 -16.25 2.14 17.93
N GLN A 86 -16.61 1.24 17.01
CA GLN A 86 -17.44 0.08 17.31
C GLN A 86 -16.79 -0.87 18.32
N MET A 87 -15.47 -1.02 18.25
CA MET A 87 -14.70 -1.91 19.11
C MET A 87 -14.15 -1.21 20.37
N GLU A 88 -14.43 0.09 20.54
CA GLU A 88 -13.88 0.96 21.59
C GLU A 88 -12.35 0.77 21.78
N SER A 89 -11.64 0.49 20.69
CA SER A 89 -10.22 0.14 20.72
C SER A 89 -9.54 0.40 19.38
N PRO A 90 -8.24 0.75 19.38
CA PRO A 90 -7.49 0.93 18.14
C PRO A 90 -7.51 -0.35 17.29
N PRO A 91 -7.67 -0.23 15.96
CA PRO A 91 -7.72 -1.39 15.09
C PRO A 91 -6.37 -2.09 15.05
N LEU A 92 -6.41 -3.40 14.85
CA LEU A 92 -5.20 -4.18 14.57
C LEU A 92 -4.68 -3.88 13.16
N VAL A 93 -3.37 -3.95 12.95
CA VAL A 93 -2.75 -3.87 11.62
C VAL A 93 -3.34 -4.94 10.70
N LYS A 94 -3.63 -6.14 11.23
CA LYS A 94 -4.31 -7.21 10.49
C LYS A 94 -5.70 -6.81 10.00
N ALA A 95 -6.46 -6.03 10.79
CA ALA A 95 -7.78 -5.56 10.39
C ALA A 95 -7.65 -4.55 9.23
N ALA A 96 -6.71 -3.62 9.33
CA ALA A 96 -6.39 -2.67 8.25
C ALA A 96 -5.94 -3.38 6.96
N ALA A 97 -5.03 -4.36 7.06
CA ALA A 97 -4.61 -5.14 5.91
C ALA A 97 -5.77 -5.92 5.27
N SER A 98 -6.74 -6.40 6.06
CA SER A 98 -7.91 -7.12 5.56
C SER A 98 -8.87 -6.18 4.82
N ILE A 99 -9.15 -5.00 5.38
CA ILE A 99 -9.94 -3.94 4.74
C ILE A 99 -9.31 -3.51 3.42
N MET A 100 -7.99 -3.21 3.44
CA MET A 100 -7.26 -2.81 2.22
C MET A 100 -7.33 -3.90 1.16
N ARG A 101 -7.12 -5.16 1.55
CA ARG A 101 -7.24 -6.30 0.65
C ARG A 101 -8.64 -6.36 0.04
N GLU A 102 -9.69 -6.30 0.84
CA GLU A 102 -11.07 -6.36 0.35
C GLU A 102 -11.37 -5.21 -0.64
N LEU A 103 -11.00 -3.97 -0.30
CA LEU A 103 -11.16 -2.83 -1.19
C LEU A 103 -10.39 -3.01 -2.51
N CYS A 104 -9.19 -3.58 -2.48
CA CYS A 104 -8.43 -3.84 -3.70
C CYS A 104 -9.06 -4.97 -4.53
N TYR A 105 -9.45 -6.07 -3.91
CA TYR A 105 -9.99 -7.23 -4.60
C TYR A 105 -11.36 -6.96 -5.22
N SER A 106 -12.23 -6.23 -4.53
CA SER A 106 -13.57 -5.88 -5.03
C SER A 106 -13.53 -4.96 -6.25
N ASN A 107 -12.41 -4.26 -6.47
CA ASN A 107 -12.24 -3.31 -7.58
C ASN A 107 -11.02 -3.67 -8.46
N LYS A 108 -10.58 -4.93 -8.45
CA LYS A 108 -9.32 -5.37 -9.07
C LYS A 108 -9.22 -5.14 -10.59
N GLU A 109 -10.36 -5.03 -11.27
CA GLU A 109 -10.43 -4.78 -12.72
C GLU A 109 -10.30 -3.28 -13.04
N GLU A 110 -10.59 -2.41 -12.07
CA GLU A 110 -10.60 -0.95 -12.23
C GLU A 110 -9.39 -0.28 -11.58
N LEU A 111 -8.83 -0.88 -10.52
CA LEU A 111 -7.71 -0.32 -9.78
C LEU A 111 -6.36 -0.67 -10.43
N GLN A 112 -5.56 0.36 -10.67
CA GLN A 112 -4.16 0.25 -11.03
C GLN A 112 -3.23 0.70 -9.90
N ALA A 113 -3.56 0.33 -8.66
CA ALA A 113 -2.79 0.68 -7.47
C ALA A 113 -2.45 -0.55 -6.62
N GLY A 114 -1.23 -0.56 -6.08
CA GLY A 114 -0.75 -1.54 -5.12
C GLY A 114 -0.42 -0.88 -3.79
N PHE A 115 -0.58 -1.64 -2.70
CA PHE A 115 -0.42 -1.10 -1.35
C PHE A 115 0.45 -2.00 -0.46
N ILE A 116 1.24 -1.36 0.41
CA ILE A 116 1.86 -2.01 1.57
C ILE A 116 1.23 -1.41 2.82
N THR A 117 0.53 -2.22 3.61
CA THR A 117 -0.02 -1.82 4.92
C THR A 117 0.94 -2.26 6.01
N ALA A 118 1.34 -1.33 6.86
CA ALA A 118 2.23 -1.60 7.99
C ALA A 118 1.92 -0.68 9.17
N GLY A 119 2.21 -1.13 10.38
CA GLY A 119 1.95 -0.36 11.58
C GLY A 119 2.34 -1.06 12.86
N TRP A 120 1.85 -0.51 13.97
CA TRP A 120 2.05 -1.04 15.30
C TRP A 120 0.72 -1.23 16.01
N ASP A 121 0.47 -2.44 16.50
CA ASP A 121 -0.67 -2.75 17.36
C ASP A 121 -0.26 -3.54 18.61
N ARG A 122 -1.11 -3.49 19.64
CA ARG A 122 -0.95 -4.26 20.87
C ARG A 122 -1.61 -5.63 20.71
N LYS A 123 -1.04 -6.51 19.89
CA LYS A 123 -1.34 -7.94 20.02
C LYS A 123 -0.52 -8.54 21.17
N LYS A 124 -1.06 -9.56 21.85
CA LYS A 124 -0.50 -10.29 23.04
C LYS A 124 0.97 -10.77 22.94
N ASP A 125 1.68 -10.50 21.84
CA ASP A 125 3.02 -11.05 21.53
C ASP A 125 3.90 -10.07 20.73
N HIS A 126 3.78 -8.74 20.94
CA HIS A 126 4.66 -7.71 20.36
C HIS A 126 4.87 -7.82 18.83
N ARG A 127 3.82 -8.13 18.07
CA ARG A 127 3.96 -8.37 16.63
C ARG A 127 3.79 -7.07 15.84
N TYR A 128 4.92 -6.47 15.49
CA TYR A 128 5.02 -5.50 14.40
C TYR A 128 4.56 -6.18 13.11
N THR A 129 3.69 -5.54 12.32
CA THR A 129 3.24 -6.07 11.02
C THR A 129 3.22 -4.98 9.98
#